data_AF-A0A920VXG4-F1
#
_entry.id   AF-A0A920VXG4-F1
#
_cell.length_a   1.000
_cell.length_b   1.000
_cell.length_c   1.000
_cell.angle_alpha   90.00
_cell.angle_beta   90.00
_cell.angle_gamma   90.00
#
_symmetry.space_group_name_H-M   'P 1'
#
loop_
_entity.id
_entity.type
_entity.pdbx_description
1 polymer ?
#
loop_
_entity_poly.entity_id
_entity_poly.type
_entity_poly.pdbx_seq_one_letter_code
_entity_poly.pdbx_strand_id
1 'polypeptide(L)'
;MYQMGPKLWSKTVGTPLDESGTSLAIQSDETIAIVGYVSQSENTSTTLKGTHDAFVAKYNSEGTKLWTYIFKGTKSEQCTVTLWTPEGNLLVGGYTESSMEKQSHFGKEDAFLAMLDSGGELLWLRQFGTPENERPLGLAIGTEGQIYVTGFTEGRMDGAKYSGGKDIFLVQFNKDGEKQ
;
A
#
# COMPACT_ATOMS: atom_id res chain seq x y z
N MET A 1 -16.88 -33.20 -12.88
CA MET A 1 -15.99 -32.53 -13.86
C MET A 1 -16.21 -31.04 -13.68
N TYR A 2 -15.26 -30.31 -13.09
CA TYR A 2 -15.36 -28.84 -13.01
C TYR A 2 -14.92 -28.28 -14.36
N GLN A 3 -15.86 -27.68 -15.10
CA GLN A 3 -15.52 -26.85 -16.26
C GLN A 3 -14.88 -25.56 -15.71
N MET A 4 -13.56 -25.44 -15.84
CA MET A 4 -12.92 -24.15 -15.70
C MET A 4 -13.37 -23.29 -16.88
N GLY A 5 -14.03 -22.16 -16.60
CA GLY A 5 -14.36 -21.17 -17.62
C GLY A 5 -13.10 -20.71 -18.35
N PRO A 6 -13.21 -20.16 -19.57
CA PRO A 6 -12.05 -19.75 -20.34
C PRO A 6 -11.28 -18.64 -19.61
N LYS A 7 -9.98 -18.86 -19.40
CA LYS A 7 -9.06 -17.81 -18.99
C LYS A 7 -9.02 -16.75 -20.11
N LEU A 8 -9.49 -15.54 -19.82
CA LEU A 8 -9.50 -14.44 -20.80
C LEU A 8 -8.09 -13.89 -21.02
N TRP A 9 -7.39 -13.52 -19.94
CA TRP A 9 -6.01 -13.04 -20.01
C TRP A 9 -5.23 -13.34 -18.72
N SER A 10 -3.90 -13.25 -18.80
CA SER A 10 -3.01 -13.12 -17.63
C SER A 10 -1.92 -12.11 -17.94
N LYS A 11 -1.46 -11.40 -16.91
CA LYS A 11 -0.29 -10.53 -16.97
C LYS A 11 0.64 -10.88 -15.80
N THR A 12 1.93 -10.73 -16.03
CA THR A 12 2.96 -10.76 -14.98
C THR A 12 3.64 -9.41 -14.95
N VAL A 13 4.02 -8.98 -13.76
CA VAL A 13 4.90 -7.84 -13.53
C VAL A 13 6.04 -8.36 -12.69
N GLY A 14 7.27 -8.05 -13.08
CA GLY A 14 8.44 -8.46 -12.31
C GLY A 14 9.73 -7.91 -12.86
N THR A 15 10.77 -8.05 -12.06
CA THR A 15 12.17 -7.80 -12.36
C THR A 15 12.90 -9.16 -12.36
N PRO A 16 14.23 -9.22 -12.47
CA PRO A 16 14.98 -10.47 -12.25
C PRO A 16 15.00 -10.97 -10.79
N LEU A 17 14.37 -10.28 -9.85
CA LEU A 17 14.34 -10.58 -8.42
C LEU A 17 12.92 -10.99 -7.97
N ASP A 18 12.68 -11.07 -6.66
CA ASP A 18 11.38 -11.47 -6.11
C ASP A 18 10.38 -10.31 -6.10
N GLU A 19 9.15 -10.59 -6.51
CA GLU A 19 8.01 -9.67 -6.43
C GLU A 19 6.78 -10.38 -5.90
N SER A 20 5.89 -9.63 -5.26
CA SER A 20 4.62 -10.16 -4.77
C SER A 20 3.49 -9.15 -4.94
N GLY A 21 2.33 -9.64 -5.39
CA GLY A 21 1.07 -8.91 -5.32
C GLY A 21 0.32 -9.28 -4.04
N THR A 22 -0.09 -8.29 -3.26
CA THR A 22 -0.67 -8.46 -1.92
C THR A 22 -2.16 -8.14 -1.86
N SER A 23 -2.64 -7.21 -2.70
CA SER A 23 -4.04 -6.81 -2.78
C SER A 23 -4.40 -6.32 -4.18
N LEU A 24 -5.69 -6.37 -4.51
CA LEU A 24 -6.26 -5.77 -5.72
C LEU A 24 -7.58 -5.06 -5.42
N ALA A 25 -7.93 -4.09 -6.25
CA ALA A 25 -9.24 -3.43 -6.22
C ALA A 25 -9.75 -3.20 -7.64
N ILE A 26 -11.07 -3.29 -7.83
CA ILE A 26 -11.73 -3.10 -9.14
C ILE A 26 -12.81 -2.03 -9.03
N GLN A 27 -12.91 -1.18 -10.06
CA GLN A 27 -14.00 -0.20 -10.21
C GLN A 27 -15.15 -0.79 -11.04
N SER A 28 -16.30 -0.10 -11.07
CA SER A 28 -17.48 -0.53 -11.84
C SER A 28 -17.26 -0.55 -13.36
N ASP A 29 -16.27 0.19 -13.86
CA ASP A 29 -15.84 0.17 -15.27
C ASP A 29 -14.80 -0.93 -15.57
N GLU A 30 -14.59 -1.84 -14.61
CA GLU A 30 -13.59 -2.92 -14.66
C GLU A 30 -12.13 -2.41 -14.75
N THR A 31 -11.88 -1.15 -14.35
CA THR A 31 -10.53 -0.68 -14.05
C THR A 31 -9.98 -1.40 -12.82
N ILE A 32 -8.81 -2.00 -12.95
CA ILE A 32 -8.18 -2.83 -11.91
C ILE A 32 -6.92 -2.15 -11.40
N ALA A 33 -6.73 -2.10 -10.08
CA ALA A 33 -5.45 -1.84 -9.45
C ALA A 33 -4.93 -3.11 -8.76
N ILE A 34 -3.63 -3.36 -8.88
CA ILE A 34 -2.90 -4.33 -8.05
C ILE A 34 -1.83 -3.58 -7.27
N VAL A 35 -1.56 -4.03 -6.06
CA VAL A 35 -0.51 -3.49 -5.20
C VAL A 35 0.34 -4.60 -4.62
N GLY A 36 1.55 -4.26 -4.19
CA GLY A 36 2.46 -5.18 -3.54
C GLY A 36 3.86 -4.59 -3.46
N TYR A 37 4.86 -5.38 -3.83
CA TYR A 37 6.24 -4.90 -3.91
C TYR A 37 6.98 -5.44 -5.13
N VAL A 38 7.98 -4.67 -5.56
CA VAL A 38 9.02 -5.11 -6.51
C VAL A 38 10.39 -5.01 -5.86
N SER A 39 11.34 -5.89 -6.20
CA SER A 39 12.70 -5.80 -5.64
C SER A 39 13.60 -4.88 -6.47
N GLN A 40 14.48 -4.10 -5.82
CA GLN A 40 15.45 -3.24 -6.50
C GLN A 40 16.54 -4.07 -7.22
N SER A 41 16.68 -3.92 -8.54
CA SER A 41 17.79 -4.52 -9.30
C SER A 41 19.05 -3.63 -9.31
N GLU A 42 20.23 -4.25 -9.35
CA GLU A 42 21.56 -3.73 -8.92
C GLU A 42 22.18 -2.47 -9.59
N ASN A 43 21.43 -1.50 -10.12
CA ASN A 43 22.04 -0.36 -10.83
C ASN A 43 22.02 1.01 -10.15
N THR A 44 21.66 1.11 -8.87
CA THR A 44 21.90 2.34 -8.08
C THR A 44 22.38 2.02 -6.66
N SER A 45 23.69 2.12 -6.44
CA SER A 45 24.39 2.02 -5.15
C SER A 45 24.46 0.61 -4.52
N THR A 46 25.69 0.16 -4.27
CA THR A 46 26.09 -1.20 -3.85
C THR A 46 25.71 -1.60 -2.41
N THR A 47 24.68 -0.99 -1.81
CA THR A 47 24.39 -1.15 -0.36
C THR A 47 23.01 -1.72 -0.03
N LEU A 48 22.10 -1.92 -1.00
CA LEU A 48 20.69 -2.28 -0.72
C LEU A 48 20.19 -3.50 -1.52
N LYS A 49 21.02 -4.55 -1.67
CA LYS A 49 20.55 -5.83 -2.27
C LYS A 49 19.41 -6.40 -1.41
N GLY A 50 18.26 -6.70 -2.03
CA GLY A 50 17.10 -7.33 -1.36
C GLY A 50 16.15 -6.35 -0.68
N THR A 51 16.22 -5.06 -0.99
CA THR A 51 15.17 -4.11 -0.61
C THR A 51 13.97 -4.21 -1.53
N HIS A 52 12.79 -4.07 -0.95
CA HIS A 52 11.51 -4.08 -1.65
C HIS A 52 11.03 -2.64 -1.84
N ASP A 53 10.57 -2.28 -3.02
CA ASP A 53 9.85 -1.02 -3.24
C ASP A 53 8.36 -1.30 -3.32
N ALA A 54 7.56 -0.53 -2.57
CA ALA A 54 6.12 -0.60 -2.64
C ALA A 54 5.64 -0.24 -4.07
N PHE A 55 4.80 -1.11 -4.62
CA PHE A 55 4.41 -1.11 -6.02
C PHE A 55 2.90 -0.96 -6.19
N VAL A 56 2.51 -0.21 -7.22
CA VAL A 56 1.13 -0.12 -7.71
C VAL A 56 1.12 -0.25 -9.23
N ALA A 57 0.15 -0.99 -9.77
CA ALA A 57 -0.17 -0.94 -11.19
C ALA A 57 -1.68 -0.83 -11.42
N LYS A 58 -2.05 -0.01 -12.40
CA LYS A 58 -3.42 0.12 -12.89
C LYS A 58 -3.55 -0.51 -14.28
N TYR A 59 -4.66 -1.20 -14.52
CA TYR A 59 -5.03 -1.84 -15.77
C TYR A 59 -6.46 -1.46 -16.15
N ASN A 60 -6.76 -1.46 -17.45
CA ASN A 60 -8.13 -1.43 -17.94
C ASN A 60 -8.75 -2.84 -17.96
N SER A 61 -10.03 -2.94 -18.34
CA SER A 61 -10.81 -4.18 -18.44
C SER A 61 -10.21 -5.23 -19.40
N GLU A 62 -9.47 -4.78 -20.42
CA GLU A 62 -8.78 -5.62 -21.39
C GLU A 62 -7.42 -6.14 -20.88
N GLY A 63 -7.02 -5.76 -19.67
CA GLY A 63 -5.72 -6.10 -19.08
C GLY A 63 -4.55 -5.29 -19.66
N THR A 64 -4.83 -4.17 -20.32
CA THR A 64 -3.80 -3.21 -20.77
C THR A 64 -3.36 -2.37 -19.57
N LYS A 65 -2.05 -2.36 -19.30
CA LYS A 65 -1.45 -1.56 -18.22
C LYS A 65 -1.55 -0.08 -18.57
N LEU A 66 -2.18 0.70 -17.69
CA LEU A 66 -2.34 2.14 -17.85
C LEU A 66 -1.15 2.89 -17.24
N TRP A 67 -0.80 2.56 -15.99
CA TRP A 67 0.35 3.15 -15.30
C TRP A 67 0.87 2.26 -14.18
N THR A 68 2.06 2.62 -13.68
CA THR A 68 2.66 2.05 -12.46
C THR A 68 3.19 3.16 -11.58
N TYR A 69 3.14 2.97 -10.27
CA TYR A 69 3.75 3.85 -9.28
C TYR A 69 4.67 3.06 -8.35
N ILE A 70 5.83 3.62 -8.05
CA ILE A 70 6.82 3.08 -7.12
C ILE A 70 7.03 4.11 -6.02
N PHE A 71 6.80 3.71 -4.76
CA PHE A 71 7.17 4.55 -3.62
C PHE A 71 8.69 4.51 -3.44
N LYS A 72 9.30 5.67 -3.23
CA LYS A 72 10.75 5.84 -3.20
C LYS A 72 11.25 6.08 -1.78
N GLY A 73 11.09 5.10 -0.90
CA GLY A 73 11.83 5.11 0.34
C GLY A 73 13.30 4.81 0.12
N THR A 74 14.06 4.75 1.21
CA THR A 74 15.50 4.46 1.20
C THR A 74 15.82 3.06 1.71
N LYS A 75 14.80 2.29 2.12
CA LYS A 75 14.90 0.89 2.55
C LYS A 75 13.71 0.10 1.98
N SER A 76 13.21 -0.91 2.71
CA SER A 76 12.10 -1.73 2.25
C SER A 76 10.75 -1.06 2.50
N GLU A 77 9.89 -1.13 1.50
CA GLU A 77 8.50 -0.74 1.51
C GLU A 77 7.63 -1.80 0.84
N GLN A 78 6.43 -2.02 1.37
CA GLN A 78 5.44 -2.89 0.73
C GLN A 78 4.03 -2.32 0.87
N CYS A 79 3.26 -2.34 -0.21
CA CYS A 79 1.82 -2.17 -0.13
C CYS A 79 1.19 -3.47 0.35
N THR A 80 0.19 -3.39 1.22
CA THR A 80 -0.52 -4.55 1.79
C THR A 80 -2.01 -4.53 1.48
N VAL A 81 -2.57 -3.36 1.20
CA VAL A 81 -4.02 -3.19 1.02
C VAL A 81 -4.30 -2.00 0.10
N THR A 82 -5.37 -2.07 -0.67
CA THR A 82 -5.81 -0.96 -1.52
C THR A 82 -7.32 -0.94 -1.70
N LEU A 83 -7.90 0.24 -1.93
CA LEU A 83 -9.26 0.39 -2.46
C LEU A 83 -9.39 1.65 -3.31
N TRP A 84 -10.43 1.68 -4.14
CA TRP A 84 -10.83 2.88 -4.87
C TRP A 84 -11.73 3.78 -4.01
N THR A 85 -11.49 5.08 -4.04
CA THR A 85 -12.44 6.07 -3.51
C THR A 85 -13.62 6.25 -4.47
N PRO A 86 -14.76 6.76 -4.01
CA PRO A 86 -15.90 7.10 -4.87
C PRO A 86 -15.54 8.08 -6.01
N GLU A 87 -14.52 8.91 -5.81
CA GLU A 87 -14.02 9.89 -6.78
C GLU A 87 -13.04 9.28 -7.81
N GLY A 88 -12.74 7.99 -7.71
CA GLY A 88 -11.84 7.28 -8.63
C GLY A 88 -10.35 7.43 -8.32
N ASN A 89 -10.01 7.93 -7.12
CA ASN A 89 -8.64 7.92 -6.61
C ASN A 89 -8.33 6.56 -5.99
N LEU A 90 -7.05 6.17 -5.98
CA LEU A 90 -6.60 4.92 -5.38
C LEU A 90 -6.01 5.19 -3.99
N LEU A 91 -6.64 4.63 -2.97
CA LEU A 91 -6.11 4.59 -1.62
C LEU A 91 -5.25 3.34 -1.44
N VAL A 92 -4.04 3.50 -0.93
CA VAL A 92 -3.05 2.45 -0.74
C VAL A 92 -2.55 2.48 0.70
N GLY A 93 -2.56 1.33 1.36
CA GLY A 93 -1.95 1.13 2.67
C GLY A 93 -0.77 0.17 2.57
N GLY A 94 0.26 0.43 3.34
CA GLY A 94 1.45 -0.41 3.42
C GLY A 94 2.32 -0.10 4.62
N TYR A 95 3.56 -0.57 4.60
CA TYR A 95 4.56 -0.25 5.62
C TYR A 95 5.92 0.09 5.00
N THR A 96 6.76 0.79 5.76
CA THR A 96 8.11 1.20 5.37
C THR A 96 9.12 1.08 6.52
N GLU A 97 10.35 0.72 6.18
CA GLU A 97 11.51 0.71 7.09
C GLU A 97 12.33 2.02 7.01
N SER A 98 11.76 3.07 6.41
CA SER A 98 12.41 4.35 6.19
C SER A 98 11.44 5.54 6.17
N SER A 99 11.98 6.75 6.03
CA SER A 99 11.18 7.96 5.80
C SER A 99 10.78 8.05 4.32
N MET A 100 9.49 8.24 4.03
CA MET A 100 9.00 8.53 2.69
C MET A 100 8.42 9.95 2.58
N GLU A 101 8.58 10.60 1.43
CA GLU A 101 7.91 11.89 1.11
C GLU A 101 8.01 12.95 2.23
N LYS A 102 9.21 13.04 2.84
CA LYS A 102 9.54 13.94 3.97
C LYS A 102 8.73 13.66 5.25
N GLN A 103 8.07 12.52 5.36
CA GLN A 103 7.45 12.05 6.60
C GLN A 103 8.49 11.47 7.56
N SER A 104 8.21 11.54 8.86
CA SER A 104 9.10 11.01 9.90
C SER A 104 8.99 9.49 10.01
N HIS A 105 10.13 8.85 10.23
CA HIS A 105 10.22 7.43 10.56
C HIS A 105 10.37 7.24 12.06
N PHE A 106 9.53 6.42 12.68
CA PHE A 106 9.42 6.28 14.13
C PHE A 106 9.95 4.95 14.65
N GLY A 107 9.77 3.85 13.91
CA GLY A 107 10.05 2.51 14.39
C GLY A 107 10.88 1.64 13.48
N LYS A 108 10.60 0.33 13.50
CA LYS A 108 11.21 -0.65 12.61
C LYS A 108 10.47 -0.70 11.28
N GLU A 109 9.15 -0.76 11.36
CA GLU A 109 8.22 -0.68 10.24
C GLU A 109 7.12 0.30 10.60
N ASP A 110 7.04 1.44 9.91
CA ASP A 110 5.91 2.33 10.09
C ASP A 110 4.83 2.04 9.06
N ALA A 111 3.57 2.11 9.48
CA ALA A 111 2.46 2.10 8.55
C ALA A 111 2.48 3.37 7.70
N PHE A 112 2.07 3.24 6.44
CA PHE A 112 1.74 4.38 5.61
C PHE A 112 0.37 4.23 4.95
N LEU A 113 -0.21 5.38 4.64
CA LEU A 113 -1.40 5.55 3.83
C LEU A 113 -1.08 6.56 2.74
N ALA A 114 -1.42 6.25 1.50
CA ALA A 114 -1.18 7.11 0.35
C ALA A 114 -2.39 7.17 -0.56
N MET A 115 -2.62 8.33 -1.16
CA MET A 115 -3.65 8.53 -2.17
C MET A 115 -3.00 8.87 -3.50
N LEU A 116 -3.31 8.09 -4.53
CA LEU A 116 -2.94 8.35 -5.92
C LEU A 116 -4.18 8.80 -6.68
N ASP A 117 -4.02 9.78 -7.56
CA ASP A 117 -5.11 10.18 -8.45
C ASP A 117 -5.37 9.15 -9.56
N SER A 118 -6.38 9.41 -10.40
CA SER A 118 -6.72 8.54 -11.52
C SER A 118 -5.59 8.38 -12.57
N GLY A 119 -4.70 9.37 -12.67
CA GLY A 119 -3.51 9.40 -13.53
C GLY A 119 -2.27 8.73 -12.92
N GLY A 120 -2.33 8.36 -11.64
CA GLY A 120 -1.20 7.75 -10.91
C GLY A 120 -0.27 8.77 -10.27
N GLU A 121 -0.68 10.04 -10.14
CA GLU A 121 0.07 11.05 -9.39
C GLU A 121 -0.23 10.94 -7.89
N LEU A 122 0.81 11.08 -7.05
CA LEU A 122 0.66 11.06 -5.60
C LEU A 122 0.02 12.36 -5.11
N LEU A 123 -1.20 12.27 -4.59
CA LEU A 123 -1.91 13.39 -3.98
C LEU A 123 -1.37 13.68 -2.57
N TRP A 124 -1.19 12.62 -1.77
CA TRP A 124 -0.61 12.71 -0.44
C TRP A 124 -0.12 11.36 0.08
N LEU A 125 0.79 11.41 1.05
CA LEU A 125 1.27 10.29 1.84
C LEU A 125 1.27 10.67 3.32
N ARG A 126 0.91 9.70 4.18
CA ARG A 126 0.92 9.81 5.64
C ARG A 126 1.64 8.60 6.19
N GLN A 127 2.67 8.84 6.99
CA GLN A 127 3.40 7.80 7.70
C GLN A 127 3.07 7.93 9.19
N PHE A 128 2.77 6.81 9.83
CA PHE A 128 2.38 6.77 11.24
C PHE A 128 2.77 5.43 11.85
N GLY A 129 3.16 5.46 13.12
CA GLY A 129 3.63 4.27 13.79
C GLY A 129 4.06 4.54 15.22
N THR A 130 4.71 3.53 15.78
CA THR A 130 5.35 3.52 17.09
C THR A 130 6.84 3.23 16.89
N PRO A 131 7.64 3.09 17.96
CA PRO A 131 9.01 2.60 17.81
C PRO A 131 9.13 1.13 17.32
N GLU A 132 8.02 0.40 17.17
CA GLU A 132 7.99 -1.02 16.79
C GLU A 132 7.48 -1.23 15.35
N ASN A 133 6.72 -2.30 15.09
CA ASN A 133 6.21 -2.63 13.76
C ASN A 133 4.71 -2.34 13.65
N GLU A 134 4.31 -1.62 12.59
CA GLU A 134 2.93 -1.37 12.24
C GLU A 134 2.66 -1.75 10.78
N ARG A 135 1.60 -2.54 10.56
CA ARG A 135 1.14 -2.87 9.21
C ARG A 135 -0.36 -2.70 9.07
N PRO A 136 -0.84 -1.88 8.12
CA PRO A 136 -2.23 -1.85 7.74
C PRO A 136 -2.56 -3.13 6.94
N LEU A 137 -3.73 -3.71 7.20
CA LEU A 137 -4.22 -4.92 6.55
C LEU A 137 -5.66 -4.77 6.04
N GLY A 138 -6.36 -3.72 6.47
CA GLY A 138 -7.72 -3.43 6.04
C GLY A 138 -7.93 -1.93 5.92
N LEU A 139 -8.74 -1.56 4.93
CA LEU A 139 -9.15 -0.19 4.68
C LEU A 139 -10.66 -0.14 4.42
N ALA A 140 -11.31 0.94 4.86
CA ALA A 140 -12.69 1.26 4.52
C ALA A 140 -12.88 2.77 4.37
N ILE A 141 -13.86 3.18 3.57
CA ILE A 141 -14.26 4.58 3.42
C ILE A 141 -15.68 4.76 3.95
N GLY A 142 -15.87 5.73 4.84
CA GLY A 142 -17.16 6.17 5.34
C GLY A 142 -17.91 7.03 4.32
N THR A 143 -19.20 7.26 4.56
CA THR A 143 -20.10 7.96 3.62
C THR A 143 -19.73 9.42 3.38
N GLU A 144 -18.95 10.03 4.26
CA GLU A 144 -18.48 11.41 4.15
C GLU A 144 -16.97 11.48 3.79
N GLY A 145 -16.39 10.35 3.36
CA GLY A 145 -14.98 10.28 2.95
C GLY A 145 -14.00 10.05 4.10
N GLN A 146 -14.47 9.70 5.31
CA GLN A 146 -13.56 9.25 6.36
C GLN A 146 -12.85 7.96 5.93
N ILE A 147 -11.57 7.87 6.20
CA ILE A 147 -10.77 6.70 5.90
C ILE A 147 -10.49 5.96 7.19
N TYR A 148 -10.86 4.68 7.24
CA TYR A 148 -10.61 3.79 8.37
C TYR A 148 -9.51 2.83 7.97
N VAL A 149 -8.49 2.72 8.82
CA VAL A 149 -7.36 1.82 8.63
C VAL A 149 -7.30 0.87 9.80
N THR A 150 -7.21 -0.42 9.52
CA THR A 150 -6.96 -1.44 10.56
C THR A 150 -5.78 -2.32 10.17
N GLY A 151 -5.22 -2.99 11.17
CA GLY A 151 -4.00 -3.75 11.04
C GLY A 151 -3.49 -4.19 12.40
N PHE A 152 -2.18 -4.39 12.50
CA PHE A 152 -1.52 -4.64 13.77
C PHE A 152 -0.46 -3.59 14.10
N THR A 153 -0.25 -3.36 15.39
CA THR A 153 0.88 -2.64 15.98
C THR A 153 1.57 -3.54 17.00
N GLU A 154 2.89 -3.46 17.08
CA GLU A 154 3.68 -4.11 18.12
C GLU A 154 4.11 -3.13 19.22
N GLY A 155 3.49 -1.95 19.28
CA GLY A 155 3.81 -0.91 20.23
C GLY A 155 2.61 -0.12 20.74
N ARG A 156 2.91 0.94 21.48
CA ARG A 156 1.92 1.77 22.15
C ARG A 156 1.38 2.87 21.22
N MET A 157 0.49 2.51 20.30
CA MET A 157 -0.10 3.44 19.33
C MET A 157 -1.02 4.46 20.02
N ASP A 158 -0.77 5.76 19.79
CA ASP A 158 -1.62 6.89 20.26
C ASP A 158 -2.00 6.86 21.74
N GLY A 159 -1.10 6.35 22.59
CA GLY A 159 -1.34 6.26 24.02
C GLY A 159 -2.26 5.10 24.46
N ALA A 160 -2.78 4.30 23.52
CA ALA A 160 -3.52 3.07 23.81
C ALA A 160 -2.67 2.10 24.65
N LYS A 161 -3.30 1.09 25.26
CA LYS A 161 -2.57 0.06 26.02
C LYS A 161 -1.93 -0.93 25.05
N TYR A 162 -0.62 -1.12 25.16
CA TYR A 162 0.07 -2.25 24.54
C TYR A 162 -0.02 -3.50 25.43
N SER A 163 -0.50 -4.61 24.88
CA SER A 163 -0.74 -5.88 25.58
C SER A 163 0.30 -6.96 25.26
N GLY A 164 1.31 -6.66 24.44
CA GLY A 164 2.36 -7.59 24.03
C GLY A 164 2.08 -8.24 22.68
N GLY A 165 3.13 -8.68 21.99
CA GLY A 165 2.99 -9.27 20.65
C GLY A 165 2.43 -8.27 19.64
N LYS A 166 1.45 -8.70 18.85
CA LYS A 166 0.69 -7.88 17.89
C LYS A 166 -0.67 -7.53 18.46
N ASP A 167 -0.93 -6.24 18.65
CA ASP A 167 -2.25 -5.70 19.00
C ASP A 167 -2.96 -5.17 17.76
N ILE A 168 -4.29 -5.26 17.73
CA ILE A 168 -5.11 -4.72 16.64
C ILE A 168 -5.22 -3.20 16.81
N PHE A 169 -5.04 -2.44 15.72
CA PHE A 169 -5.37 -1.02 15.71
C PHE A 169 -6.55 -0.70 14.80
N LEU A 170 -7.21 0.42 15.11
CA LEU A 170 -8.12 1.13 14.22
C LEU A 170 -7.75 2.61 14.27
N VAL A 171 -7.41 3.18 13.13
CA VAL A 171 -7.11 4.62 12.98
C VAL A 171 -8.08 5.21 11.96
N GLN A 172 -8.57 6.41 12.26
CA GLN A 172 -9.41 7.18 11.35
C GLN A 172 -8.64 8.38 10.82
N PHE A 173 -8.79 8.65 9.53
CA PHE A 173 -8.33 9.86 8.87
C PHE A 173 -9.53 10.55 8.21
N ASN A 174 -9.45 11.87 8.03
CA ASN A 174 -10.34 12.55 7.11
C ASN A 174 -9.94 12.27 5.64
N LYS A 175 -10.75 12.74 4.69
CA LYS A 175 -10.51 12.54 3.24
C LYS A 175 -9.19 13.13 2.73
N ASP A 176 -8.64 14.10 3.45
CA ASP A 176 -7.39 14.79 3.15
C ASP A 176 -6.18 14.11 3.82
N GLY A 177 -6.40 12.93 4.43
CA GLY A 177 -5.38 12.13 5.09
C GLY A 177 -4.93 12.71 6.44
N GLU A 178 -5.66 13.63 7.04
CA GLU A 178 -5.33 14.12 8.39
C GLU A 178 -5.96 13.19 9.43
N LYS A 179 -5.15 12.76 10.38
CA LYS A 179 -5.57 11.85 11.46
C LYS A 179 -6.56 12.57 12.38
N GLN A 180 -7.61 11.87 12.80
CA GLN A 180 -8.61 12.36 13.76
C GLN A 180 -8.48 11.66 15.12
#